data_AF-A0A1I4SIV5-F1
#
_entry.id   AF-A0A1I4SIV5-F1
#
_cell.length_a   1.000
_cell.length_b   1.000
_cell.length_c   1.000
_cell.angle_alpha   90.00
_cell.angle_beta   90.00
_cell.angle_gamma   90.00
#
_symmetry.space_group_name_H-M   'P 1'
#
loop_
_entity.id
_entity.type
_entity.pdbx_description
1 polymer ?
#
loop_
_entity_poly.entity_id
_entity_poly.type
_entity_poly.pdbx_seq_one_letter_code
_entity_poly.pdbx_strand_id
1 'polypeptide(L)' 'MNSRTELIDEQWKFLYRLLLLQKRVYIGSVEICRRFLNAVLWILRSGAQWRLLPQSLGK' A
#
# COMPACT_ATOMS: atom_id res chain seq x y z
N MET A 1 -16.49 4.65 7.56
CA MET A 1 -15.80 3.81 8.57
C MET A 1 -14.31 3.88 8.25
N ASN A 2 -13.51 4.59 9.05
CA ASN A 2 -12.08 4.81 8.76
C ASN A 2 -11.27 3.56 9.12
N SER A 3 -11.21 2.60 8.21
CA SER A 3 -10.32 1.44 8.34
C SER A 3 -8.87 1.94 8.26
N ARG A 4 -8.17 1.98 9.39
CA ARG A 4 -6.74 2.41 9.49
C ARG A 4 -5.74 1.43 8.83
N THR A 5 -6.25 0.51 8.02
CA THR A 5 -5.52 -0.58 7.38
C THR A 5 -5.44 -0.40 5.86
N GLU A 6 -6.14 0.57 5.29
CA GLU A 6 -6.11 0.89 3.86
C GLU A 6 -5.91 2.39 3.65
N LEU A 7 -5.21 2.73 2.57
CA LEU A 7 -4.98 4.11 2.16
C LEU A 7 -6.25 4.68 1.53
N ILE A 8 -6.79 5.74 2.14
CA ILE A 8 -7.82 6.56 1.51
C ILE A 8 -7.22 7.30 0.30
N ASP A 9 -8.07 7.71 -0.64
CA ASP A 9 -7.62 8.29 -1.92
C ASP A 9 -6.71 9.51 -1.75
N GLU A 10 -6.95 10.34 -0.75
CA GLU A 10 -6.11 11.51 -0.47
C GLU A 10 -4.70 11.12 -0.01
N GLN A 11 -4.60 10.14 0.90
CA GLN A 11 -3.32 9.60 1.36
C GLN A 11 -2.56 8.91 0.21
N TRP A 12 -3.27 8.16 -0.61
CA TRP A 12 -2.71 7.53 -1.81
C TRP A 12 -2.15 8.58 -2.78
N LYS A 13 -2.92 9.64 -3.10
CA LYS A 13 -2.46 10.71 -4.01
C LYS A 13 -1.18 11.38 -3.50
N PHE A 14 -1.10 11.63 -2.19
CA PHE A 14 0.10 12.19 -1.59
C PHE A 14 1.31 11.25 -1.71
N LEU A 15 1.17 9.98 -1.30
CA LEU A 15 2.23 8.98 -1.40
C LEU A 15 2.67 8.73 -2.85
N TYR A 16 1.72 8.65 -3.78
CA TYR A 16 2.00 8.42 -5.19
C TYR A 16 2.84 9.56 -5.79
N ARG A 17 2.57 10.81 -5.42
CA ARG A 17 3.43 11.94 -5.82
C ARG A 17 4.84 11.80 -5.28
N LEU A 18 5.00 11.37 -4.02
CA LEU A 18 6.33 11.14 -3.44
C LEU A 18 7.08 10.03 -4.19
N LEU A 19 6.40 8.94 -4.55
CA LEU A 19 6.99 7.84 -5.33
C LEU A 19 7.44 8.32 -6.71
N LEU A 20 6.66 9.15 -7.39
CA LEU A 20 7.03 9.73 -8.69
C LEU A 20 8.25 10.65 -8.64
N LEU A 21 8.47 11.34 -7.52
CA LEU A 21 9.66 12.19 -7.34
C LEU A 21 10.95 11.37 -7.18
N GLN A 22 10.84 10.07 -6.82
CA GLN A 22 11.99 9.22 -6.62
C GLN A 22 12.42 8.57 -7.94
N LYS A 23 13.46 9.14 -8.57
CA LYS A 23 14.02 8.66 -9.86
C LYS A 23 14.48 7.18 -9.86
N ARG A 24 14.67 6.57 -8.68
CA ARG A 24 15.10 5.18 -8.51
C ARG A 24 13.94 4.21 -8.26
N VAL A 25 12.72 4.70 -8.14
CA VAL A 25 11.54 3.88 -7.87
C VAL A 25 10.82 3.60 -9.17
N TYR A 26 10.72 2.33 -9.53
CA TYR A 26 9.87 1.88 -10.62
C TYR A 26 8.51 1.47 -10.09
N ILE A 27 7.46 2.21 -10.44
CA ILE A 27 6.10 2.00 -9.93
C ILE A 27 5.38 0.87 -10.69
N GLY A 28 5.63 0.72 -11.98
CA GLY A 28 4.89 -0.23 -12.83
C GLY A 28 3.39 0.08 -12.85
N SER A 29 2.55 -0.91 -12.51
CA SER A 29 1.10 -0.72 -12.41
C SER A 29 0.74 0.02 -11.11
N VAL A 30 0.08 1.17 -11.28
CA VAL A 30 -0.42 2.03 -10.19
C VAL A 30 -1.30 1.26 -9.21
N GLU A 31 -2.18 0.40 -9.72
CA GLU A 31 -3.08 -0.42 -8.90
C GLU A 31 -2.34 -1.47 -8.09
N ILE A 32 -1.35 -2.15 -8.71
CA ILE A 32 -0.52 -3.14 -8.02
C ILE A 32 0.32 -2.46 -6.94
N CYS A 33 0.90 -1.29 -7.24
CA CYS A 33 1.66 -0.49 -6.28
C CYS A 33 0.80 -0.07 -5.09
N ARG A 34 -0.42 0.44 -5.33
CA ARG A 34 -1.36 0.82 -4.27
C ARG A 34 -1.72 -0.39 -3.41
N ARG A 35 -2.02 -1.54 -4.02
CA ARG A 35 -2.35 -2.77 -3.30
C ARG A 35 -1.19 -3.26 -2.44
N PHE A 36 0.04 -3.19 -2.95
CA PHE A 36 1.25 -3.51 -2.19
C PHE A 36 1.42 -2.60 -0.97
N LEU A 37 1.23 -1.28 -1.12
CA LEU A 37 1.32 -0.36 0.02
C LEU A 37 0.21 -0.59 1.05
N ASN A 38 -1.00 -0.94 0.62
CA ASN A 38 -2.05 -1.36 1.54
C ASN A 38 -1.68 -2.64 2.29
N ALA A 39 -1.03 -3.61 1.63
CA ALA A 39 -0.50 -4.80 2.31
C ALA A 39 0.54 -4.45 3.38
N VAL A 40 1.51 -3.59 3.04
CA VAL A 40 2.52 -3.09 3.98
C VAL A 40 1.84 -2.39 5.17
N LEU A 41 0.88 -1.49 4.91
CA LEU A 41 0.16 -0.77 5.95
C LEU A 41 -0.61 -1.73 6.88
N TRP A 42 -1.29 -2.72 6.31
CA TRP A 42 -2.01 -3.74 7.08
C TRP A 42 -1.06 -4.51 8.00
N ILE A 43 0.12 -4.90 7.52
CA ILE A 43 1.13 -5.60 8.33
C ILE A 43 1.66 -4.70 9.45
N LEU A 44 2.06 -3.47 9.12
CA LEU A 44 2.56 -2.50 10.11
C LEU A 44 1.51 -2.21 11.19
N ARG A 45 0.22 -2.24 10.85
CA ARG A 45 -0.87 -1.96 11.78
C ARG A 45 -1.29 -3.17 12.61
N SER A 46 -1.29 -4.36 12.02
CA SER A 46 -1.70 -5.60 12.69
C SER A 46 -0.58 -6.27 13.48
N GLY A 47 0.69 -6.02 13.11
CA GLY A 47 1.84 -6.78 13.62
C GLY A 47 1.86 -8.24 13.14
N ALA A 48 0.99 -8.61 12.19
CA ALA A 48 0.89 -9.98 11.70
C ALA A 48 2.06 -10.34 10.78
N GLN A 49 2.35 -11.64 10.68
CA GLN A 49 3.36 -12.15 9.77
C GLN A 49 2.90 -12.04 8.31
N TRP A 50 3.83 -11.85 7.37
CA TRP A 50 3.56 -11.78 5.92
C TRP A 50 2.75 -12.98 5.38
N ARG A 51 2.91 -14.17 5.97
CA ARG A 51 2.17 -15.39 5.57
C ARG A 51 0.67 -15.34 5.91
N LEU A 52 0.26 -14.43 6.78
CA LEU A 52 -1.13 -14.21 7.18
C LEU A 52 -1.79 -13.06 6.40
N LEU A 53 -1.09 -12.50 5.41
CA LEU A 53 -1.63 -11.42 4.60
C LEU A 53 -2.92 -11.87 3.90
N PRO A 54 -4.02 -11.10 3.98
CA PRO A 54 -5.25 -11.43 3.28
C PRO A 54 -5.05 -11.54 1.76
N GLN A 55 -5.74 -12.48 1.13
CA GLN A 55 -5.63 -12.72 -0.32
C GLN A 55 -6.13 -11.53 -1.17
N SER A 56 -6.89 -10.62 -0.57
CA SER A 56 -7.30 -9.35 -1.21
C SER A 56 -6.15 -8.35 -1.34
N LEU A 57 -5.13 -8.44 -0.48
CA LEU A 57 -3.98 -7.53 -0.43
C LEU A 57 -2.71 -8.16 -1.04
N GLY A 58 -2.66 -9.47 -1.17
CA GLY A 58 -1.59 -10.21 -1.84
C GLY A 58 -2.11 -11.50 -2.48
N LYS A 59 -1.47 -11.96 -3.54
CA LYS A 59 -1.84 -13.18 -4.25
C LYS A 59 -0.77 -14.25 -4.04
#